data_AF-A0A1D6QLU4-F1
#
_entry.id   AF-A0A1D6QLU4-F1
#
_cell.length_a   1.000
_cell.length_b   1.000
_cell.length_c   1.000
_cell.angle_alpha   90.00
_cell.angle_beta   90.00
_cell.angle_gamma   90.00
#
_symmetry.space_group_name_H-M   'P 1'
#
loop_
_entity.id
_entity.type
_entity.pdbx_description
1 polymer ?
#
loop_
_entity_poly.entity_id
_entity_poly.type
_entity_poly.pdbx_seq_one_letter_code
_entity_poly.pdbx_strand_id
1 'polypeptide(L)'
;MIGTTSAGASFFLDGTFSLNQTGTANQEKRKAQLSLHKFAGSSSISSSDLFGCPNVDDSNLDLSAADLINRISFQASQDLSSLKDIAGETGKKLTSFASNFISDLDRIL
;
A
#
# COMPACT_ATOMS: atom_id res chain seq x y z
N MET A 1 -8.34 -21.19 -18.34
CA MET A 1 -7.50 -21.57 -17.17
C MET A 1 -7.74 -20.52 -16.10
N ILE A 2 -8.48 -20.85 -15.04
CA ILE A 2 -8.87 -19.89 -13.98
C ILE A 2 -7.83 -20.01 -12.85
N GLY A 3 -7.12 -18.93 -12.55
CA GLY A 3 -6.20 -18.87 -11.41
C GLY A 3 -6.95 -18.47 -10.15
N THR A 4 -6.92 -19.27 -9.10
CA THR A 4 -7.52 -18.92 -7.80
C THR A 4 -6.41 -18.46 -6.86
N THR A 5 -6.52 -17.25 -6.31
CA THR A 5 -5.73 -16.82 -5.15
C THR A 5 -6.68 -16.71 -3.96
N SER A 6 -6.19 -17.05 -2.77
CA SER A 6 -6.95 -17.51 -1.60
C SER A 6 -7.79 -16.47 -0.85
N ALA A 7 -8.35 -15.48 -1.54
CA ALA A 7 -9.20 -14.45 -0.96
C ALA A 7 -10.36 -14.07 -1.90
N GLY A 8 -11.25 -15.02 -2.21
CA GLY A 8 -12.60 -14.77 -2.74
C GLY A 8 -12.74 -13.82 -3.95
N ALA A 9 -11.69 -13.58 -4.72
CA ALA A 9 -11.67 -12.61 -5.81
C ALA A 9 -11.53 -13.34 -7.16
N SER A 10 -12.43 -13.02 -8.09
CA SER A 10 -12.41 -13.54 -9.46
C SER A 10 -12.06 -12.42 -10.43
N PHE A 11 -11.13 -12.71 -11.35
CA PHE A 11 -10.80 -11.84 -12.49
C PHE A 11 -11.34 -12.47 -13.78
N PHE A 12 -11.98 -11.66 -14.62
CA PHE A 12 -12.51 -12.09 -15.91
C PHE A 12 -11.65 -11.55 -17.06
N LEU A 13 -11.67 -12.23 -18.21
CA LEU A 13 -10.85 -11.87 -19.38
C LEU A 13 -11.22 -10.51 -19.99
N ASP A 14 -12.41 -9.99 -19.71
CA ASP A 14 -12.86 -8.66 -20.14
C ASP A 14 -12.30 -7.53 -19.25
N GLY A 15 -11.39 -7.85 -18.33
CA GLY A 15 -10.79 -6.90 -17.40
C GLY A 15 -11.70 -6.57 -16.21
N THR A 16 -12.86 -7.21 -16.08
CA THR A 16 -13.73 -6.99 -14.93
C THR A 16 -13.25 -7.79 -13.71
N PHE A 17 -13.43 -7.17 -12.56
CA PHE A 17 -13.03 -7.69 -11.26
C PHE A 17 -14.28 -7.89 -10.40
N SER A 18 -14.44 -9.07 -9.81
CA SER A 18 -15.56 -9.38 -8.93
C SER A 18 -15.07 -9.94 -7.60
N LEU A 19 -15.51 -9.31 -6.51
CA LEU A 19 -15.23 -9.74 -5.14
C LEU A 19 -16.42 -10.54 -4.61
N ASN A 20 -16.23 -11.83 -4.33
CA ASN A 20 -17.21 -12.63 -3.60
C ASN A 20 -16.95 -12.49 -2.09
N GLN A 21 -17.70 -11.60 -1.46
CA GLN A 21 -17.63 -11.36 -0.01
C GLN A 21 -18.24 -12.54 0.76
N THR A 22 -17.38 -13.44 1.26
CA THR A 22 -17.80 -14.60 2.04
C THR A 22 -17.89 -14.27 3.54
N GLY A 23 -19.11 -14.10 4.04
CA GLY A 23 -19.57 -14.60 5.36
C GLY A 23 -18.95 -14.13 6.70
N THR A 24 -17.86 -13.39 6.76
CA THR A 24 -17.13 -13.13 8.02
C THR A 24 -17.73 -12.04 8.91
N ALA A 25 -18.43 -11.04 8.33
CA ALA A 25 -18.95 -9.90 9.07
C ALA A 25 -19.91 -10.27 10.23
N ASN A 26 -20.73 -11.31 10.02
CA ASN A 26 -21.71 -11.73 11.02
C ASN A 26 -21.08 -12.42 12.24
N GLN A 27 -19.92 -13.07 12.06
CA GLN A 27 -19.23 -13.77 13.14
C GLN A 27 -18.47 -12.79 14.03
N GLU A 28 -17.84 -11.77 13.43
CA GLU A 28 -17.16 -10.70 14.18
C GLU A 28 -18.16 -9.84 14.95
N LYS A 29 -19.29 -9.46 14.32
CA LYS A 29 -20.35 -8.72 14.99
C LYS A 29 -20.90 -9.45 16.23
N ARG A 30 -20.95 -10.79 16.21
CA ARG A 30 -21.39 -11.60 17.35
C ARG A 30 -20.34 -11.65 18.47
N LYS A 31 -19.06 -11.79 18.11
CA LYS A 31 -17.94 -11.77 19.08
C LYS A 31 -17.78 -10.40 19.74
N ALA A 32 -17.91 -9.31 18.97
CA ALA A 32 -17.88 -7.95 19.48
C ALA A 32 -19.04 -7.69 20.45
N GLN A 33 -20.26 -8.14 20.11
CA GLN A 33 -21.41 -8.03 21.01
C GLN A 33 -21.24 -8.84 22.31
N LEU A 34 -20.69 -10.06 22.23
CA LEU A 34 -20.39 -10.88 23.41
C LEU A 34 -19.31 -10.25 24.30
N SER A 35 -18.28 -9.63 23.70
CA SER A 35 -17.25 -8.91 24.44
C SER A 35 -17.81 -7.65 25.10
N LEU A 36 -18.64 -6.88 24.38
CA LEU A 36 -19.29 -5.67 24.90
C LEU A 36 -20.26 -5.98 26.06
N HIS A 37 -20.97 -7.11 25.99
CA HIS A 37 -21.85 -7.57 27.08
C HIS A 37 -21.08 -7.86 28.38
N LYS A 38 -19.79 -8.24 28.31
CA LYS A 38 -18.95 -8.41 29.52
C LYS A 38 -18.74 -7.09 30.27
N PHE A 39 -18.93 -5.96 29.60
CA PHE A 39 -18.79 -4.61 30.15
C PHE A 39 -20.14 -3.91 30.34
N ALA A 40 -21.28 -4.63 30.21
CA ALA A 40 -22.61 -4.09 30.46
C ALA A 40 -22.79 -3.80 31.95
N GLY A 41 -22.45 -2.57 32.37
CA GLY A 41 -22.41 -2.13 33.76
C GLY A 41 -21.15 -1.33 34.13
N SER A 42 -20.15 -1.30 33.25
CA SER A 42 -18.96 -0.47 33.44
C SER A 42 -19.26 0.99 33.09
N SER A 43 -18.94 1.92 33.99
CA SER A 43 -19.07 3.38 33.74
C SER A 43 -18.05 3.90 32.72
N SER A 44 -17.00 3.13 32.44
CA SER A 44 -15.96 3.40 31.44
C SER A 44 -15.29 2.09 31.03
N ILE A 45 -14.87 1.99 29.77
CA ILE A 45 -14.09 0.85 29.25
C ILE A 45 -12.75 1.41 28.79
N SER A 46 -11.64 0.81 29.22
CA SER A 46 -10.31 1.20 28.77
C SER A 46 -10.01 0.63 27.39
N SER A 47 -9.35 1.41 26.53
CA SER A 47 -8.97 0.98 25.17
C SER A 47 -8.12 -0.30 25.15
N SER A 48 -7.30 -0.52 26.18
CA SER A 48 -6.51 -1.74 26.39
C SER A 48 -7.38 -2.99 26.58
N ASP A 49 -8.51 -2.84 27.28
CA ASP A 49 -9.43 -3.93 27.60
C ASP A 49 -10.31 -4.28 26.39
N LEU A 50 -10.49 -3.34 25.46
CA LEU A 50 -11.25 -3.52 24.22
C LEU A 50 -10.40 -4.09 23.08
N PHE A 51 -9.16 -3.60 22.91
CA PHE A 51 -8.30 -3.95 21.77
C PHE A 51 -7.17 -4.92 22.08
N GLY A 52 -6.99 -5.32 23.34
CA GLY A 52 -6.08 -6.40 23.72
C GLY A 52 -4.68 -6.24 23.14
N CYS A 53 -3.95 -5.19 23.55
CA CYS A 53 -2.50 -5.14 23.38
C CYS A 53 -1.83 -5.42 24.73
N PRO A 54 -1.73 -6.70 25.17
CA PRO A 54 -0.91 -7.05 26.31
C PRO A 54 0.55 -7.03 25.86
N ASN A 55 1.30 -6.01 26.28
CA ASN A 55 2.76 -5.92 26.14
C ASN A 55 3.28 -6.16 24.72
N VAL A 56 3.32 -5.09 23.92
CA VAL A 56 4.29 -5.05 22.82
C VAL A 56 5.68 -4.89 23.45
N ASP A 57 6.40 -6.00 23.62
CA ASP A 57 7.83 -5.97 23.89
C ASP A 57 8.50 -5.11 22.81
N ASP A 58 9.14 -4.00 23.21
CA ASP A 58 9.82 -3.04 22.31
C ASP A 58 10.77 -3.73 21.30
N SER A 59 11.34 -4.89 21.67
CA SER A 59 12.23 -5.71 20.85
C SER A 59 11.58 -6.29 19.58
N ASN A 60 10.26 -6.60 19.60
CA ASN A 60 9.55 -7.07 18.41
C ASN A 60 9.19 -5.91 17.46
N LEU A 61 9.04 -4.71 18.01
CA LEU A 61 8.78 -3.50 17.24
C LEU A 61 10.00 -3.16 16.36
N ASP A 62 11.20 -3.24 16.94
CA ASP A 62 12.47 -2.89 16.27
C ASP A 62 12.84 -3.90 15.15
N LEU A 63 12.57 -5.20 15.38
CA LEU A 63 12.72 -6.23 14.35
C LEU A 63 11.76 -5.98 13.17
N SER A 64 10.51 -5.57 13.45
CA SER A 64 9.53 -5.23 12.42
C SER A 64 9.89 -3.94 11.66
N ALA A 65 10.53 -2.98 12.35
CA ALA A 65 10.96 -1.72 11.75
C ALA A 65 12.15 -1.94 10.81
N ALA A 66 13.12 -2.77 11.17
CA ALA A 66 14.23 -3.13 10.30
C ALA A 66 13.77 -3.81 9.01
N ASP A 67 12.82 -4.75 9.09
CA ASP A 67 12.22 -5.39 7.92
C ASP A 67 11.41 -4.41 7.07
N LEU A 68 10.68 -3.48 7.70
CA LEU A 68 9.97 -2.41 7.02
C LEU A 68 10.93 -1.48 6.27
N ILE A 69 12.02 -1.06 6.90
CA ILE A 69 13.08 -0.24 6.29
C ILE A 69 13.68 -0.97 5.10
N ASN A 70 13.97 -2.27 5.21
CA ASN A 70 14.52 -3.06 4.11
C ASN A 70 13.54 -3.14 2.92
N ARG A 71 12.24 -3.35 3.18
CA ARG A 71 11.21 -3.38 2.12
C ARG A 71 11.02 -2.02 1.46
N ILE A 72 10.87 -0.97 2.25
CA ILE A 72 10.71 0.41 1.76
C ILE A 72 11.95 0.83 0.98
N SER A 73 13.16 0.57 1.50
CA SER A 73 14.41 0.96 0.83
C SER A 73 14.60 0.20 -0.49
N PHE A 74 14.20 -1.07 -0.57
CA PHE A 74 14.26 -1.84 -1.81
C PHE A 74 13.28 -1.31 -2.87
N GLN A 75 12.03 -1.08 -2.48
CA GLN A 75 11.02 -0.48 -3.36
C GLN A 75 11.40 0.93 -3.79
N ALA A 76 11.80 1.78 -2.84
CA ALA A 76 12.25 3.14 -3.11
C ALA A 76 13.50 3.20 -3.99
N SER A 77 14.44 2.26 -3.85
CA SER A 77 15.62 2.18 -4.72
C SER A 77 15.24 1.83 -6.17
N GLN A 78 14.25 0.95 -6.33
CA GLN A 78 13.75 0.56 -7.65
C GLN A 78 12.93 1.68 -8.30
N ASP A 79 12.09 2.35 -7.51
CA ASP A 79 11.31 3.51 -7.94
C ASP A 79 12.23 4.69 -8.29
N LEU A 80 13.29 4.91 -7.51
CA LEU A 80 14.31 5.94 -7.77
C LEU A 80 15.11 5.65 -9.03
N SER A 81 15.45 4.38 -9.31
CA SER A 81 16.11 4.00 -10.56
C SER A 81 15.23 4.34 -11.76
N SER A 82 13.94 3.99 -11.68
CA SER A 82 12.97 4.30 -12.72
C SER A 82 12.83 5.81 -12.92
N LEU A 83 12.75 6.60 -11.84
CA LEU A 83 12.69 8.06 -11.90
C LEU A 83 13.97 8.68 -12.48
N LYS A 84 15.15 8.16 -12.12
CA LYS A 84 16.45 8.61 -12.64
C LYS A 84 16.54 8.39 -14.15
N ASP A 85 16.10 7.24 -14.63
CA ASP A 85 16.09 6.94 -16.06
C ASP A 85 15.12 7.87 -16.81
N ILE A 86 13.91 8.06 -16.27
CA ILE A 86 12.91 8.99 -16.83
C ILE A 86 13.41 10.44 -16.82
N ALA A 87 14.03 10.90 -15.73
CA ALA A 87 14.56 12.27 -15.61
C ALA A 87 15.75 12.50 -16.54
N GLY A 88 16.65 11.50 -16.67
CA GLY A 88 17.77 11.56 -17.59
C GLY A 88 17.33 11.57 -19.06
N GLU A 89 16.40 10.70 -19.42
CA GLU A 89 15.78 10.64 -20.75
C GLU A 89 15.03 11.95 -21.07
N THR A 90 14.24 12.48 -20.13
CA THR A 90 13.50 13.74 -20.27
C THR A 90 14.45 14.93 -20.45
N GLY A 91 15.53 14.99 -19.67
CA GLY A 91 16.55 16.04 -19.81
C GLY A 91 17.21 16.03 -21.18
N LYS A 92 17.56 14.86 -21.70
CA LYS A 92 18.09 14.72 -23.06
C LYS A 92 17.09 15.17 -24.12
N LYS A 93 15.82 14.75 -24.01
CA LYS A 93 14.77 15.16 -24.94
C LYS A 93 14.52 16.67 -24.91
N LEU A 94 14.47 17.27 -23.72
CA LEU A 94 14.31 18.72 -23.55
C LEU A 94 15.51 19.49 -24.15
N THR A 95 16.73 19.05 -23.86
CA THR A 95 17.94 19.63 -24.46
C THR A 95 17.93 19.51 -25.97
N SER A 96 17.58 18.34 -26.53
CA SER A 96 17.42 18.19 -27.99
C SER A 96 16.36 19.13 -28.56
N PHE A 97 15.24 19.32 -27.86
CA PHE A 97 14.20 20.26 -28.28
C PHE A 97 14.71 21.70 -28.30
N ALA A 98 15.44 22.12 -27.26
CA ALA A 98 16.03 23.44 -27.18
C ALA A 98 17.12 23.65 -28.25
N SER A 99 17.97 22.65 -28.50
CA SER A 99 19.00 22.70 -29.54
C SER A 99 18.40 22.83 -30.94
N ASN A 100 17.33 22.09 -31.23
CA ASN A 100 16.59 22.21 -32.49
C ASN A 100 15.97 23.61 -32.60
N PHE A 101 15.32 24.09 -31.54
CA PHE A 101 14.72 25.43 -31.51
C PHE A 101 15.73 26.56 -31.73
N ILE A 102 16.92 26.49 -31.11
CA ILE A 102 18.00 27.46 -31.31
C ILE A 102 18.55 27.36 -32.74
N SER A 103 18.73 26.15 -33.26
CA SER A 103 19.18 25.94 -34.65
C SER A 103 18.18 26.50 -35.66
N ASP A 104 16.89 26.40 -35.37
CA ASP A 104 15.82 26.95 -36.22
C ASP A 104 15.80 28.48 -36.17
N LEU A 105 16.04 29.08 -35.00
CA LEU A 105 16.19 30.53 -34.87
C LEU A 105 17.42 31.06 -35.63
N ASP A 106 18.56 30.37 -35.54
CA ASP A 106 19.80 30.74 -36.23
C ASP A 106 19.67 30.66 -37.77
N ARG A 107 18.73 29.85 -38.28
CA ARG A 107 18.39 29.78 -39.71
C ARG A 107 17.42 30.86 -40.18
N ILE A 108 16.66 31.48 -39.27
CA ILE A 108 15.65 32.48 -39.57
C ILE A 108 16.21 33.91 -39.44
N LEU A 109 17.27 34.09 -38.66
CA LEU A 109 18.00 35.35 -38.50
C LEU A 109 19.02 35.56 -39.63
#